data_AF-A0A899FUZ7-F1
#
_entry.id   AF-A0A899FUZ7-F1
#
_cell.length_a   1.000
_cell.length_b   1.000
_cell.length_c   1.000
_cell.angle_alpha   90.00
_cell.angle_beta   90.00
_cell.angle_gamma   90.00
#
_symmetry.space_group_name_H-M   'P 1'
#
loop_
_entity.id
_entity.type
_entity.pdbx_description
1 polymer ?
#
loop_
_entity_poly.entity_id
_entity_poly.type
_entity_poly.pdbx_seq_one_letter_code
_entity_poly.pdbx_strand_id
1 'polypeptide(L)'
;MKGYENIKLVAYDSESEEIHEYTGSNVPPLPGFFLDLYKVKPRQGNEPEFHEGRTRTHPHVAGIWPCHIYIDLMPNEGLQILLKKIQESFRIEGIEFKSLIENDLGMPLPLHVSLSRPLMLGSDVINEFKNVVKTKVVFKSFDIKFSNIAIFRNEDTSRTFLVVMVETGKEILQTILQVVDSIVEKYGCQTFYQENKEH
;
A
#
# COMPACT_ATOMS: atom_id res chain seq x y z
N MET A 1 -47.96 14.41 37.90
CA MET A 1 -48.15 15.65 37.13
C MET A 1 -46.80 16.31 36.86
N LYS A 2 -46.19 15.99 35.71
CA LYS A 2 -45.10 16.68 34.99
C LYS A 2 -45.20 16.07 33.59
N GLY A 3 -45.82 16.69 32.61
CA GLY A 3 -45.33 17.87 31.90
C GLY A 3 -44.78 17.39 30.56
N TYR A 4 -45.68 17.05 29.62
CA TYR A 4 -45.34 16.62 28.27
C TYR A 4 -44.97 17.86 27.44
N GLU A 5 -43.71 17.98 27.02
CA GLU A 5 -43.33 18.95 25.99
C GLU A 5 -43.40 18.29 24.62
N ASN A 6 -44.27 18.84 23.77
CA ASN A 6 -44.50 18.45 22.39
C ASN A 6 -43.25 18.75 21.55
N ILE A 7 -42.54 17.72 21.11
CA ILE A 7 -41.57 17.85 20.02
C ILE A 7 -42.38 17.93 18.73
N LYS A 8 -42.54 19.17 18.23
CA LYS A 8 -43.22 19.47 16.98
C LYS A 8 -42.40 18.89 15.82
N LEU A 9 -42.92 17.85 15.17
CA LEU A 9 -42.39 17.30 13.93
C LEU A 9 -42.44 18.39 12.86
N VAL A 10 -41.28 18.79 12.33
CA VAL A 10 -41.19 19.70 11.19
C VAL A 10 -41.39 18.87 9.93
N ALA A 11 -42.44 19.19 9.16
CA ALA A 11 -42.66 18.62 7.84
C ALA A 11 -41.64 19.21 6.86
N TYR A 12 -40.93 18.34 6.13
CA TYR A 12 -40.11 18.74 5.01
C TYR A 12 -40.98 18.67 3.75
N ASP A 13 -41.36 19.84 3.26
CA ASP A 13 -42.03 20.00 1.97
C ASP A 13 -40.96 19.92 0.88
N SER A 14 -41.23 19.10 -0.12
CA SER A 14 -40.38 18.88 -1.29
C SER A 14 -40.91 19.76 -2.40
N GLU A 15 -40.16 20.79 -2.82
CA GLU A 15 -40.08 21.32 -4.19
C GLU A 15 -39.46 22.74 -4.23
N SER A 16 -38.19 22.82 -4.64
CA SER A 16 -37.72 23.81 -5.62
C SER A 16 -36.28 23.47 -6.04
N GLU A 17 -36.09 23.22 -7.34
CA GLU A 17 -34.78 23.15 -7.98
C GLU A 17 -34.12 24.53 -7.94
N GLU A 18 -33.21 24.75 -6.99
CA GLU A 18 -32.24 25.84 -7.05
C GLU A 18 -30.82 25.26 -7.15
N ILE A 19 -30.17 25.58 -8.27
CA ILE A 19 -28.77 25.24 -8.57
C ILE A 19 -27.88 26.04 -7.60
N HIS A 20 -27.49 25.44 -6.49
CA HIS A 20 -26.44 25.98 -5.64
C HIS A 20 -25.07 25.61 -6.21
N GLU A 21 -24.46 26.57 -6.88
CA GLU A 21 -23.05 26.60 -7.26
C GLU A 21 -22.19 26.46 -5.99
N TYR A 22 -21.62 25.27 -5.76
CA TYR A 22 -20.72 25.01 -4.64
C TYR A 22 -19.42 25.81 -4.81
N THR A 23 -19.43 27.06 -4.36
CA THR A 23 -18.20 27.79 -4.09
C THR A 23 -17.47 27.06 -2.96
N GLY A 24 -16.23 26.63 -3.25
CA GLY A 24 -15.43 25.73 -2.41
C GLY A 24 -15.49 26.11 -0.94
N SER A 25 -16.24 25.33 -0.17
CA SER A 25 -16.36 25.52 1.27
C SER A 25 -14.99 25.29 1.91
N ASN A 26 -14.58 26.30 2.67
CA ASN A 26 -13.33 26.41 3.38
C ASN A 26 -13.28 25.35 4.49
N VAL A 27 -13.00 24.09 4.14
CA VAL A 27 -12.88 23.00 5.11
C VAL A 27 -11.58 23.24 5.91
N PRO A 28 -11.63 23.36 7.24
CA PRO A 28 -10.43 23.51 8.04
C PRO A 28 -9.54 22.27 7.86
N PRO A 29 -8.21 22.44 7.84
CA PRO A 29 -7.29 21.31 7.70
C PRO A 29 -7.53 20.30 8.82
N LEU A 30 -7.45 19.02 8.47
CA LEU A 30 -7.64 17.93 9.43
C LEU A 30 -6.70 18.14 10.64
N PRO A 31 -7.22 18.19 11.88
CA PRO A 31 -6.38 18.38 13.05
C PRO A 31 -5.29 17.31 13.13
N GLY A 32 -4.04 17.71 13.40
CA GLY A 32 -2.90 16.79 13.39
C GLY A 32 -3.03 15.57 14.32
N PHE A 33 -3.78 15.72 15.42
CA PHE A 33 -4.06 14.63 16.38
C PHE A 33 -5.00 13.56 15.81
N PHE A 34 -5.74 13.84 14.75
CA PHE A 34 -6.72 12.92 14.18
C PHE A 34 -6.04 11.67 13.59
N LEU A 35 -4.79 11.82 13.10
CA LEU A 35 -3.95 10.71 12.66
C LEU A 35 -3.43 9.87 13.84
N ASP A 36 -3.25 10.48 15.01
CA ASP A 36 -2.78 9.78 16.21
C ASP A 36 -3.85 8.87 16.82
N LEU A 37 -5.13 9.18 16.61
CA LEU A 37 -6.26 8.33 17.05
C LEU A 37 -6.26 6.94 16.40
N TYR A 38 -5.67 6.81 15.21
CA TYR A 38 -5.52 5.54 14.49
C TYR A 38 -4.16 4.87 14.71
N LYS A 39 -3.26 5.45 15.50
CA LYS A 39 -2.00 4.81 15.89
C LYS A 39 -2.28 3.70 16.91
N VAL A 40 -2.76 2.56 16.40
CA VAL A 40 -2.78 1.32 17.15
C VAL A 40 -1.33 1.03 17.57
N LYS A 41 -1.08 0.92 18.88
CA LYS A 41 0.24 0.50 19.38
C LYS A 41 0.62 -0.78 18.64
N PRO A 42 1.85 -0.89 18.11
CA PRO A 42 2.26 -2.08 17.40
C PRO A 42 2.05 -3.27 18.32
N ARG A 43 1.20 -4.17 17.84
CA ARG A 43 0.90 -5.47 18.42
C ARG A 43 2.26 -6.13 18.73
N GLN A 44 2.54 -6.43 20.01
CA GLN A 44 3.79 -7.04 20.48
C GLN A 44 3.62 -8.56 20.63
N GLY A 45 4.40 -9.34 19.89
CA GLY A 45 4.38 -10.81 19.92
C GLY A 45 5.12 -11.41 18.72
N ASN A 46 5.80 -12.54 18.91
CA ASN A 46 6.50 -13.27 17.85
C ASN A 46 5.73 -14.49 17.34
N GLU A 47 4.53 -14.75 17.87
CA GLU A 47 3.73 -15.92 17.49
C GLU A 47 3.20 -15.78 16.05
N PRO A 48 3.28 -16.83 15.21
CA PRO A 48 2.85 -16.76 13.81
C PRO A 48 1.39 -16.36 13.65
N GLU A 49 0.52 -16.84 14.54
CA GLU A 49 -0.93 -16.55 14.57
C GLU A 49 -1.21 -15.04 14.69
N PHE A 50 -0.35 -14.33 15.41
CA PHE A 50 -0.44 -12.89 15.61
C PHE A 50 -0.12 -12.06 14.36
N HIS A 51 0.59 -12.68 13.41
CA HIS A 51 0.98 -12.07 12.16
C HIS A 51 0.32 -12.74 10.95
N GLU A 52 -0.84 -13.39 11.10
CA GLU A 52 -1.51 -14.10 10.00
C GLU A 52 -0.60 -15.17 9.36
N GLY A 53 0.04 -15.97 10.23
CA GLY A 53 1.02 -16.97 9.86
C GLY A 53 2.34 -16.41 9.35
N ARG A 54 2.64 -15.11 9.50
CA ARG A 54 3.96 -14.57 9.11
C ARG A 54 4.99 -14.99 10.15
N THR A 55 5.99 -15.71 9.70
CA THR A 55 7.21 -15.94 10.48
C THR A 55 8.17 -14.80 10.18
N ARG A 56 8.70 -14.17 11.23
CA ARG A 56 9.65 -13.09 11.09
C ARG A 56 10.99 -13.66 10.63
N THR A 57 11.44 -13.32 9.42
CA THR A 57 12.72 -13.79 8.87
C THR A 57 13.93 -13.17 9.56
N HIS A 58 13.80 -11.94 10.08
CA HIS A 58 14.87 -11.22 10.78
C HIS A 58 14.39 -10.75 12.15
N PRO A 59 14.97 -11.24 13.28
CA PRO A 59 14.56 -10.80 14.60
C PRO A 59 14.76 -9.29 14.78
N HIS A 60 13.98 -8.68 15.67
CA HIS A 60 14.20 -7.27 15.99
C HIS A 60 15.55 -7.11 16.68
N VAL A 61 16.45 -6.32 16.08
CA VAL A 61 17.71 -5.92 16.68
C VAL A 61 17.63 -4.42 16.92
N ALA A 62 17.79 -4.00 18.18
CA ALA A 62 17.79 -2.58 18.53
C ALA A 62 18.88 -1.85 17.73
N GLY A 63 18.50 -0.74 17.09
CA GLY A 63 19.41 0.02 16.23
C GLY A 63 19.35 -0.35 14.74
N ILE A 64 18.73 -1.48 14.38
CA ILE A 64 18.52 -1.91 12.99
C ILE A 64 17.05 -1.72 12.60
N TRP A 65 16.83 -1.07 11.47
CA TRP A 65 15.52 -0.72 10.95
C TRP A 65 15.19 -1.53 9.68
N PRO A 66 14.06 -2.24 9.66
CA PRO A 66 13.53 -2.82 8.43
C PRO A 66 13.01 -1.69 7.52
N CYS A 67 13.50 -1.65 6.30
CA CYS A 67 13.19 -0.64 5.30
C CYS A 67 12.74 -1.29 4.00
N HIS A 68 11.88 -0.62 3.25
CA HIS A 68 11.42 -1.05 1.93
C HIS A 68 11.04 0.18 1.10
N ILE A 69 11.52 0.23 -0.14
CA ILE A 69 11.20 1.27 -1.13
C ILE A 69 10.18 0.69 -2.11
N TYR A 70 9.09 1.42 -2.32
CA TYR A 70 8.02 1.06 -3.23
C TYR A 70 7.31 2.31 -3.74
N ILE A 71 6.51 2.16 -4.80
CA ILE A 71 5.58 3.17 -5.29
C ILE A 71 4.19 2.80 -4.79
N ASP A 72 3.53 3.73 -4.09
CA ASP A 72 2.11 3.61 -3.73
C ASP A 72 1.23 3.69 -4.99
N LEU A 73 0.31 2.74 -5.10
CA LEU A 73 -0.65 2.66 -6.19
C LEU A 73 -2.06 2.62 -5.61
N MET A 74 -2.81 3.71 -5.78
CA MET A 74 -4.24 3.70 -5.51
C MET A 74 -4.99 3.23 -6.77
N PRO A 75 -5.63 2.04 -6.76
CA PRO A 75 -6.33 1.57 -7.94
C PRO A 75 -7.51 2.49 -8.28
N ASN A 76 -7.65 2.88 -9.54
CA ASN A 76 -8.86 3.55 -10.01
C ASN A 76 -10.06 2.58 -10.04
N GLU A 77 -11.27 3.09 -10.20
CA GLU A 77 -12.50 2.29 -10.18
C GLU A 77 -12.46 1.10 -11.17
N GLY A 78 -12.00 1.35 -12.40
CA GLY A 78 -11.88 0.30 -13.42
C GLY A 78 -10.92 -0.83 -13.02
N LEU A 79 -9.76 -0.47 -12.45
CA LEU A 79 -8.80 -1.44 -11.93
C LEU A 79 -9.34 -2.18 -10.71
N GLN A 80 -10.06 -1.51 -9.80
CA GLN A 80 -10.70 -2.16 -8.66
C GLN A 80 -11.72 -3.22 -9.09
N ILE A 81 -12.59 -2.89 -10.05
CA ILE A 81 -13.58 -3.82 -10.60
C ILE A 81 -12.87 -5.03 -11.24
N LEU A 82 -11.81 -4.78 -12.02
CA LEU A 82 -11.03 -5.86 -12.63
C LEU A 82 -10.39 -6.77 -11.58
N LEU A 83 -9.74 -6.19 -10.57
CA LEU A 83 -9.09 -6.94 -9.50
C LEU A 83 -10.07 -7.78 -8.70
N LYS A 84 -11.28 -7.27 -8.41
CA LYS A 84 -12.36 -8.05 -7.78
C LYS A 84 -12.79 -9.22 -8.64
N LYS A 85 -13.06 -9.00 -9.92
CA LYS A 85 -13.44 -10.08 -10.85
C LYS A 85 -12.36 -11.16 -10.93
N ILE A 86 -11.10 -10.77 -10.96
CA ILE A 86 -9.97 -11.70 -10.92
C ILE A 86 -10.00 -12.48 -9.60
N GLN A 87 -10.14 -11.80 -8.46
CA GLN A 87 -10.21 -12.45 -7.16
C GLN A 87 -11.39 -13.43 -7.06
N GLU A 88 -12.54 -13.13 -7.66
CA GLU A 88 -13.72 -14.01 -7.65
C GLU A 88 -13.57 -15.21 -8.58
N SER A 89 -12.95 -14.99 -9.74
CA SER A 89 -12.82 -16.02 -10.79
C SER A 89 -11.61 -16.94 -10.58
N PHE A 90 -10.56 -16.45 -9.93
CA PHE A 90 -9.33 -17.19 -9.73
C PHE A 90 -9.46 -18.11 -8.51
N ARG A 91 -9.56 -19.41 -8.77
CA ARG A 91 -9.62 -20.46 -7.75
C ARG A 91 -8.57 -21.50 -8.08
N ILE A 92 -7.69 -21.78 -7.12
CA ILE A 92 -6.79 -22.93 -7.18
C ILE A 92 -7.24 -23.88 -6.07
N GLU A 93 -7.50 -25.13 -6.43
CA GLU A 93 -7.91 -26.15 -5.49
C GLU A 93 -6.88 -26.28 -4.35
N GLY A 94 -7.36 -26.21 -3.11
CA GLY A 94 -6.51 -26.29 -1.91
C GLY A 94 -5.75 -25.01 -1.55
N ILE A 95 -5.94 -23.88 -2.27
CA ILE A 95 -5.32 -22.59 -1.93
C ILE A 95 -6.40 -21.54 -1.68
N GLU A 96 -6.40 -20.97 -0.48
CA GLU A 96 -7.22 -19.81 -0.13
C GLU A 96 -6.40 -18.52 -0.31
N PHE A 97 -6.86 -17.64 -1.21
CA PHE A 97 -6.25 -16.33 -1.41
C PHE A 97 -6.94 -15.29 -0.51
N LYS A 98 -6.14 -14.60 0.31
CA LYS A 98 -6.60 -13.43 1.04
C LYS A 98 -6.55 -12.18 0.15
N SER A 99 -7.63 -11.40 0.13
CA SER A 99 -7.66 -10.14 -0.61
C SER A 99 -6.70 -9.12 0.01
N LEU A 100 -6.01 -8.39 -0.85
CA LEU A 100 -5.24 -7.18 -0.50
C LEU A 100 -5.87 -5.91 -1.07
N ILE A 101 -7.02 -6.04 -1.73
CA ILE A 101 -7.63 -4.96 -2.53
C ILE A 101 -8.58 -4.13 -1.66
N GLU A 102 -9.18 -4.73 -0.63
CA GLU A 102 -10.13 -4.07 0.26
C GLU A 102 -9.94 -4.50 1.72
N ASN A 103 -10.36 -3.66 2.65
CA ASN A 103 -10.45 -4.02 4.06
C ASN A 103 -11.79 -4.72 4.38
N ASP A 104 -11.97 -5.12 5.64
CA ASP A 104 -13.19 -5.83 6.10
C ASP A 104 -14.48 -5.00 5.98
N LEU A 105 -14.37 -3.69 5.74
CA LEU A 105 -15.49 -2.77 5.52
C LEU A 105 -15.77 -2.54 4.01
N GLY A 106 -15.06 -3.22 3.13
CA GLY A 106 -15.19 -3.06 1.67
C GLY A 106 -14.57 -1.77 1.14
N MET A 107 -13.70 -1.10 1.90
CA MET A 107 -12.99 0.10 1.44
C MET A 107 -11.71 -0.31 0.68
N PRO A 108 -11.43 0.31 -0.49
CA PRO A 108 -10.22 0.02 -1.26
C PRO A 108 -8.94 0.30 -0.46
N LEU A 109 -7.97 -0.61 -0.57
CA LEU A 109 -6.65 -0.49 0.01
C LEU A 109 -5.63 -0.05 -1.06
N PRO A 110 -4.62 0.75 -0.68
CA PRO A 110 -3.50 1.03 -1.56
C PRO A 110 -2.73 -0.27 -1.86
N LEU A 111 -2.43 -0.47 -3.13
CA LEU A 111 -1.48 -1.47 -3.58
C LEU A 111 -0.11 -0.80 -3.76
N HIS A 112 0.90 -1.58 -4.15
CA HIS A 112 2.23 -1.04 -4.38
C HIS A 112 2.99 -1.77 -5.48
N VAL A 113 3.96 -1.06 -6.07
CA VAL A 113 5.01 -1.63 -6.92
C VAL A 113 6.31 -1.60 -6.13
N SER A 114 6.83 -2.77 -5.77
CA SER A 114 8.09 -2.88 -5.02
C SER A 114 9.29 -2.48 -5.89
N LEU A 115 10.21 -1.70 -5.30
CA LEU A 115 11.44 -1.23 -5.96
C LEU A 115 12.71 -1.69 -5.22
N SER A 116 12.58 -2.45 -4.13
CA SER A 116 13.70 -2.95 -3.35
C SER A 116 13.30 -4.21 -2.60
N ARG A 117 14.28 -5.01 -2.18
CA ARG A 117 14.04 -6.10 -1.23
C ARG A 117 13.86 -5.49 0.16
N PRO A 118 13.38 -6.25 1.15
CA PRO A 118 13.49 -5.82 2.54
C PRO A 118 14.95 -5.51 2.90
N LEU A 119 15.22 -4.28 3.31
CA LEU A 119 16.53 -3.78 3.69
C LEU A 119 16.63 -3.71 5.22
N MET A 120 17.84 -3.88 5.75
CA MET A 120 18.12 -3.75 7.19
C MET A 120 19.17 -2.65 7.38
N LEU A 121 18.74 -1.46 7.79
CA LEU A 121 19.59 -0.28 7.88
C LEU A 121 19.84 0.13 9.33
N GLY A 122 21.07 0.55 9.63
CA GLY A 122 21.41 1.12 10.94
C GLY A 122 20.73 2.46 11.20
N SER A 123 20.51 2.78 12.48
CA SER A 123 19.90 4.05 12.92
C SER A 123 20.75 5.27 12.58
N ASP A 124 22.06 5.07 12.46
CA ASP A 124 23.06 6.04 12.03
C ASP A 124 22.89 6.44 10.55
N VAL A 125 22.51 5.50 9.68
CA VAL A 125 22.42 5.72 8.23
C VAL A 125 21.00 5.94 7.72
N ILE A 126 19.95 5.56 8.46
CA ILE A 126 18.56 5.58 7.93
C ILE A 126 18.09 6.96 7.48
N ASN A 127 18.46 8.03 8.18
CA ASN A 127 18.04 9.39 7.83
C ASN A 127 18.77 9.90 6.58
N GLU A 128 20.06 9.60 6.46
CA GLU A 128 20.83 9.90 5.25
C GLU A 128 20.26 9.12 4.07
N PHE A 129 20.02 7.82 4.23
CA PHE A 129 19.43 6.96 3.20
C PHE A 129 18.10 7.52 2.69
N LYS A 130 17.18 7.88 3.60
CA LYS A 130 15.90 8.51 3.23
C LYS A 130 16.08 9.78 2.41
N ASN A 131 17.05 10.63 2.77
CA ASN A 131 17.33 11.85 2.02
C ASN A 131 17.97 11.56 0.66
N VAL A 132 18.86 10.58 0.55
CA VAL A 132 19.44 10.17 -0.74
C VAL A 132 18.35 9.64 -1.67
N VAL A 133 17.43 8.79 -1.17
CA VAL A 133 16.29 8.29 -1.95
C VAL A 133 15.42 9.46 -2.43
N LYS A 134 15.01 10.38 -1.54
CA LYS A 134 14.19 11.55 -1.89
C LYS A 134 14.83 12.47 -2.93
N THR A 135 16.16 12.61 -2.91
CA THR A 135 16.87 13.56 -3.80
C THR A 135 17.23 12.93 -5.14
N LYS A 136 17.48 11.63 -5.20
CA LYS A 136 17.93 10.95 -6.42
C LYS A 136 16.82 10.22 -7.16
N VAL A 137 15.83 9.69 -6.46
CA VAL A 137 14.71 8.97 -7.08
C VAL A 137 13.64 9.99 -7.47
N VAL A 138 13.88 10.67 -8.60
CA VAL A 138 12.99 11.70 -9.14
C VAL A 138 12.55 11.30 -10.53
N PHE A 139 11.23 11.30 -10.76
CA PHE A 139 10.62 10.99 -12.04
C PHE A 139 9.37 11.84 -12.24
N LYS A 140 8.99 12.06 -13.50
CA LYS A 140 7.70 12.70 -13.82
C LYS A 140 6.58 11.67 -13.66
N SER A 141 5.38 12.12 -13.30
CA SER A 141 4.19 11.26 -13.31
C SER A 141 4.03 10.59 -14.67
N PHE A 142 3.67 9.31 -14.66
CA PHE A 142 3.52 8.49 -15.84
C PHE A 142 2.39 7.49 -15.66
N ASP A 143 1.83 7.02 -16.78
CA ASP A 143 0.77 6.03 -16.77
C ASP A 143 1.33 4.62 -16.69
N ILE A 144 0.70 3.79 -15.86
CA ILE A 144 0.95 2.36 -15.77
C ILE A 144 -0.31 1.65 -16.27
N LYS A 145 -0.13 0.73 -17.20
CA LYS A 145 -1.17 -0.21 -17.60
C LYS A 145 -0.77 -1.61 -17.18
N PHE A 146 -1.74 -2.38 -16.75
CA PHE A 146 -1.53 -3.75 -16.32
C PHE A 146 -2.05 -4.73 -17.37
N SER A 147 -1.33 -5.82 -17.57
CA SER A 147 -1.75 -6.96 -18.40
C SER A 147 -1.34 -8.26 -17.74
N ASN A 148 -1.94 -9.36 -18.16
CA ASN A 148 -1.69 -10.71 -17.67
C ASN A 148 -1.81 -10.87 -16.14
N ILE A 149 -1.85 -12.12 -15.70
CA ILE A 149 -1.86 -12.48 -14.28
C ILE A 149 -0.76 -13.51 -14.10
N ALA A 150 0.01 -13.39 -13.03
CA ALA A 150 1.08 -14.29 -12.69
C ALA A 150 0.98 -14.70 -11.22
N ILE A 151 1.53 -15.86 -10.91
CA ILE A 151 1.69 -16.34 -9.55
C ILE A 151 3.15 -16.21 -9.16
N PHE A 152 3.42 -15.49 -8.07
CA PHE A 152 4.76 -15.41 -7.49
C PHE A 152 4.78 -16.06 -6.13
N ARG A 153 5.92 -16.63 -5.76
CA ARG A 153 6.21 -17.00 -4.38
C ARG A 153 7.22 -16.00 -3.81
N ASN A 154 7.12 -15.72 -2.52
CA ASN A 154 8.24 -15.05 -1.85
C ASN A 154 9.47 -15.97 -1.80
N GLU A 155 10.60 -15.39 -1.43
CA GLU A 155 11.90 -16.06 -1.47
C GLU A 155 12.00 -17.32 -0.62
N ASP A 156 11.42 -17.31 0.59
CA ASP A 156 11.37 -18.50 1.46
C ASP A 156 10.24 -19.47 1.10
N THR A 157 9.48 -19.18 0.03
CA THR A 157 8.33 -19.95 -0.49
C THR A 157 7.16 -20.13 0.47
N SER A 158 7.15 -19.44 1.62
CA SER A 158 6.06 -19.53 2.60
C SER A 158 4.77 -18.84 2.16
N ARG A 159 4.82 -17.98 1.12
CA ARG A 159 3.69 -17.19 0.64
C ARG A 159 3.61 -17.20 -0.88
N THR A 160 2.37 -17.29 -1.36
CA THR A 160 2.03 -17.24 -2.78
C THR A 160 1.18 -16.00 -3.04
N PHE A 161 1.52 -15.23 -4.07
CA PHE A 161 0.88 -13.97 -4.44
C PHE A 161 0.33 -14.08 -5.85
N LEU A 162 -0.92 -13.66 -6.02
CA LEU A 162 -1.50 -13.40 -7.33
C LEU A 162 -1.17 -11.96 -7.72
N VAL A 163 -0.47 -11.76 -8.83
CA VAL A 163 0.05 -10.46 -9.26
C VAL A 163 -0.45 -10.14 -10.66
N VAL A 164 -0.89 -8.90 -10.87
CA VAL A 164 -1.18 -8.37 -12.21
C VAL A 164 0.08 -7.70 -12.73
N MET A 165 0.53 -8.09 -13.92
CA MET A 165 1.82 -7.62 -14.44
C MET A 165 1.68 -6.21 -15.00
N VAL A 166 2.70 -5.38 -14.84
CA VAL A 166 2.78 -4.13 -15.58
C VAL A 166 3.02 -4.45 -17.06
N GLU A 167 2.44 -3.69 -17.97
CA GLU A 167 2.63 -3.74 -19.42
C GLU A 167 3.23 -2.45 -19.95
N THR A 168 2.53 -1.33 -19.72
CA THR A 168 2.99 0.02 -20.09
C THR A 168 3.64 0.68 -18.88
N GLY A 169 4.71 1.46 -19.10
CA GLY A 169 5.47 2.13 -18.03
C GLY A 169 6.65 1.31 -17.50
N LYS A 170 6.94 0.15 -18.11
CA LYS A 170 8.07 -0.71 -17.73
C LYS A 170 9.41 -0.02 -17.86
N GLU A 171 9.67 0.72 -18.95
CA GLU A 171 10.99 1.33 -19.15
C GLU A 171 11.25 2.42 -18.11
N ILE A 172 10.21 3.15 -17.72
CA ILE A 172 10.28 4.16 -16.66
C ILE A 172 10.52 3.48 -15.31
N LEU A 173 9.77 2.42 -14.98
CA LEU A 173 9.98 1.65 -13.74
C LEU A 173 11.38 1.04 -13.69
N GLN A 174 11.91 0.53 -14.80
CA GLN A 174 13.29 0.02 -14.89
C GLN A 174 14.32 1.11 -14.64
N THR A 175 14.11 2.32 -15.19
CA THR A 175 14.99 3.47 -14.95
C THR A 175 14.98 3.87 -13.47
N ILE A 176 13.80 3.93 -12.86
CA ILE A 176 13.64 4.19 -11.41
C ILE A 176 14.36 3.11 -10.61
N LEU A 177 14.17 1.84 -10.99
CA LEU A 177 14.76 0.71 -10.29
C LEU A 177 16.29 0.75 -10.34
N GLN A 178 16.90 1.05 -11.49
CA GLN A 178 18.35 1.20 -11.62
C GLN A 178 18.91 2.28 -10.69
N VAL A 179 18.19 3.40 -10.52
CA VAL A 179 18.58 4.45 -9.58
C VAL A 179 18.47 3.95 -8.15
N VAL A 180 17.39 3.25 -7.81
CA VAL A 180 17.19 2.66 -6.47
C VAL A 180 18.28 1.63 -6.17
N ASP A 181 18.56 0.70 -7.08
CA ASP A 181 19.59 -0.32 -6.93
C ASP A 181 20.97 0.32 -6.72
N SER A 182 21.33 1.36 -7.49
CA SER A 182 22.58 2.10 -7.28
C SER A 182 22.68 2.78 -5.92
N ILE A 183 21.56 3.18 -5.32
CA ILE A 183 21.52 3.70 -3.95
C ILE A 183 21.70 2.53 -2.98
N VAL A 184 20.91 1.47 -3.11
CA VAL A 184 20.92 0.28 -2.23
C VAL A 184 22.33 -0.35 -2.16
N GLU A 185 23.01 -0.49 -3.30
CA GLU A 185 24.39 -1.01 -3.36
C GLU A 185 25.38 -0.16 -2.57
N LYS A 186 25.24 1.17 -2.58
CA LYS A 186 26.14 2.08 -1.83
C LYS A 186 26.02 1.91 -0.33
N TYR A 187 24.90 1.39 0.15
CA TYR A 187 24.67 1.06 1.55
C TYR A 187 24.95 -0.43 1.84
N GLY A 188 25.60 -1.15 0.91
CA GLY A 188 26.01 -2.55 1.08
C GLY A 188 24.84 -3.55 1.10
N CYS A 189 23.67 -3.14 0.63
CA CYS A 189 22.47 -3.97 0.59
C CYS A 189 22.32 -4.68 -0.78
N GLN A 190 21.56 -5.78 -0.81
CA GLN A 190 21.27 -6.53 -2.03
C GLN A 190 20.24 -5.79 -2.91
N THR A 191 20.49 -5.75 -4.23
CA THR A 191 19.60 -5.17 -5.24
C THR A 191 18.33 -6.01 -5.49
N PHE A 192 17.31 -5.41 -6.10
CA PHE A 192 15.96 -6.01 -6.18
C PHE A 192 15.90 -7.24 -7.09
N TYR A 193 16.40 -7.13 -8.32
CA TYR A 193 16.61 -8.26 -9.21
C TYR A 193 18.11 -8.47 -9.34
N GLN A 194 18.59 -9.62 -8.88
CA GLN A 194 19.86 -10.09 -9.40
C GLN A 194 19.64 -10.40 -10.88
N GLU A 195 20.42 -9.79 -11.78
CA GLU A 195 20.68 -10.48 -13.04
C GLU A 195 21.11 -11.89 -12.65
N ASN A 196 20.37 -12.91 -13.09
CA ASN A 196 20.87 -14.27 -13.10
C ASN A 196 22.12 -14.28 -13.99
N LYS A 197 23.25 -13.88 -13.42
CA LYS A 197 24.55 -14.37 -13.85
C LYS A 197 24.56 -15.81 -13.38
N GLU A 198 24.25 -16.68 -14.34
CA GLU A 198 24.35 -18.14 -14.32
C GLU A 198 23.02 -18.92 -14.25
N HIS A 199 22.73 -19.55 -15.40
CA HIS A 199 21.79 -20.64 -15.74
C HIS A 199 20.41 -20.25 -16.30
#